data_AF-A0A847VEB9-F1
#
_entry.id   AF-A0A847VEB9-F1
#
_cell.length_a   1.000
_cell.length_b   1.000
_cell.length_c   1.000
_cell.angle_alpha   90.00
_cell.angle_beta   90.00
_cell.angle_gamma   90.00
#
_symmetry.space_group_name_H-M   'P 1'
#
loop_
_entity.id
_entity.type
_entity.pdbx_description
1 polymer ?
#
loop_
_entity_poly.entity_id
_entity_poly.type
_entity_poly.pdbx_seq_one_letter_code
_entity_poly.pdbx_strand_id
1 'polypeptide(L)'
;MDTRRCLQIADRIDVLLQARLGRGIDLQRMVAEPLYARDVLLVCDAHRGEELAELAQRYRAAAIEEPAEPPAAASGADRGSSGFLSSLFDALRPARPESSSLPPDDHDAAARDELQRRAQNRSAPPGWRR
;
A
#
# COMPACT_ATOMS: atom_id res chain seq x y z
N MET A 1 0.20 -7.95 19.98
CA MET A 1 -1.13 -7.36 20.20
C MET A 1 -1.29 -6.98 21.67
N ASP A 2 -1.36 -5.69 21.96
CA ASP A 2 -1.65 -5.22 23.32
C ASP A 2 -3.13 -5.42 23.64
N THR A 3 -3.49 -6.61 24.09
CA THR A 3 -4.88 -7.05 24.34
C THR A 3 -5.64 -6.05 25.21
N ARG A 4 -5.00 -5.54 26.28
CA ARG A 4 -5.62 -4.55 27.19
C ARG A 4 -5.93 -3.23 26.48
N ARG A 5 -5.02 -2.74 25.64
CA ARG A 5 -5.20 -1.51 24.87
C ARG A 5 -6.26 -1.68 23.78
N CYS A 6 -6.25 -2.84 23.11
CA CYS A 6 -7.26 -3.19 22.11
C CYS A 6 -8.67 -3.25 22.72
N LEU A 7 -8.83 -3.83 23.91
CA LEU A 7 -10.11 -3.86 24.63
C LEU A 7 -10.60 -2.46 25.00
N GLN A 8 -9.72 -1.57 25.46
CA GLN A 8 -10.09 -0.17 25.76
C GLN A 8 -10.58 0.58 24.52
N ILE A 9 -9.91 0.36 23.38
CA ILE A 9 -10.31 0.98 22.11
C ILE A 9 -11.63 0.37 21.63
N ALA A 10 -11.79 -0.95 21.73
CA ALA A 10 -13.02 -1.65 21.36
C ALA A 10 -14.22 -1.19 22.20
N ASP A 11 -14.05 -0.99 23.52
CA ASP A 11 -15.08 -0.46 24.42
C ASP A 11 -15.55 0.93 23.99
N ARG A 12 -14.59 1.80 23.60
CA ARG A 12 -14.92 3.11 23.07
C ARG A 12 -15.67 3.04 21.74
N ILE A 13 -15.29 2.12 20.85
CA ILE A 13 -15.98 1.88 19.58
C ILE A 13 -17.42 1.39 19.85
N ASP A 14 -17.61 0.48 20.80
CA ASP A 14 -18.91 -0.06 21.18
C ASP A 14 -19.89 1.04 21.60
N VAL A 15 -19.47 1.91 22.54
CA VAL A 15 -20.29 3.03 23.01
C VAL A 15 -20.71 3.95 21.86
N LEU A 16 -19.79 4.25 20.94
CA LEU A 16 -20.07 5.13 19.81
C LEU A 16 -21.00 4.47 18.78
N LEU A 17 -20.81 3.18 18.47
CA LEU A 17 -21.69 2.44 17.57
C LEU A 17 -23.10 2.27 18.18
N GLN A 18 -23.19 2.01 19.49
CA GLN A 18 -24.45 1.94 20.20
C GLN A 18 -25.20 3.28 20.15
N ALA A 19 -24.50 4.41 20.33
CA ALA A 19 -25.10 5.74 20.23
C ALA A 19 -25.53 6.11 18.80
N ARG A 20 -24.78 5.68 17.77
CA ARG A 20 -24.98 6.08 16.37
C ARG A 20 -25.99 5.18 15.63
N LEU A 21 -25.89 3.86 15.84
CA LEU A 21 -26.61 2.84 15.09
C LEU A 21 -27.59 2.05 15.97
N GLY A 22 -27.58 2.27 17.29
CA GLY A 22 -28.39 1.52 18.24
C GLY A 22 -27.91 0.08 18.45
N ARG A 23 -26.71 -0.27 17.96
CA ARG A 23 -26.12 -1.61 18.07
C ARG A 23 -24.66 -1.54 18.51
N GLY A 24 -24.34 -2.29 19.54
CA GLY A 24 -22.99 -2.55 20.01
C GLY A 24 -22.32 -3.71 19.30
N ILE A 25 -21.10 -4.01 19.73
CA ILE A 25 -20.23 -5.06 19.25
C ILE A 25 -19.79 -5.97 20.40
N ASP A 26 -19.36 -7.18 20.07
CA ASP A 26 -18.75 -8.07 21.06
C ASP A 26 -17.26 -7.79 21.16
N LEU A 27 -16.85 -7.20 22.29
CA LEU A 27 -15.48 -6.80 22.58
C LEU A 27 -14.51 -7.99 22.60
N GLN A 28 -14.93 -9.12 23.18
CA GLN A 28 -14.09 -10.32 23.28
C GLN A 28 -13.91 -10.93 21.91
N ARG A 29 -14.99 -10.98 21.14
CA ARG A 29 -14.96 -11.45 19.76
C ARG A 29 -14.12 -10.56 18.85
N MET A 30 -14.15 -9.23 19.05
CA MET A 30 -13.32 -8.28 18.31
C MET A 30 -11.83 -8.52 18.51
N VAL A 31 -11.42 -8.92 19.70
CA VAL A 31 -10.01 -9.21 19.98
C VAL A 31 -9.61 -10.64 19.57
N ALA A 32 -10.52 -11.61 19.67
CA ALA A 32 -10.24 -13.02 19.37
C ALA A 32 -10.36 -13.38 17.88
N GLU A 33 -11.28 -12.74 17.14
CA GLU A 33 -11.59 -13.06 15.75
C GLU A 33 -11.18 -11.92 14.81
N PRO A 34 -10.09 -12.05 14.04
CA PRO A 34 -9.60 -10.98 13.16
C PRO A 34 -10.58 -10.62 12.04
N LEU A 35 -11.41 -11.58 11.60
CA LEU A 35 -12.46 -11.34 10.60
C LEU A 35 -13.58 -10.47 11.17
N TYR A 36 -14.03 -10.75 12.38
CA TYR A 36 -15.03 -9.94 13.07
C TYR A 36 -14.50 -8.52 13.33
N ALA A 37 -13.24 -8.40 13.77
CA ALA A 37 -12.57 -7.11 13.94
C ALA A 37 -12.55 -6.31 12.63
N ARG A 38 -12.18 -6.94 11.51
CA ARG A 38 -12.16 -6.29 10.21
C ARG A 38 -13.52 -5.71 9.83
N ASP A 39 -14.58 -6.48 9.98
CA ASP A 39 -15.92 -6.06 9.56
C ASP A 39 -16.41 -4.87 10.41
N VAL A 40 -16.13 -4.88 11.72
CA VAL A 40 -16.39 -3.74 12.61
C VAL A 40 -15.59 -2.51 12.19
N LEU A 41 -14.29 -2.66 11.92
CA LEU A 41 -13.44 -1.55 11.50
C LEU A 41 -13.86 -0.96 10.16
N LEU A 42 -14.36 -1.77 9.23
CA LEU A 42 -14.92 -1.30 7.96
C LEU A 42 -16.16 -0.43 8.16
N VAL A 43 -17.03 -0.79 9.11
CA VAL A 43 -18.17 0.04 9.50
C VAL A 43 -17.69 1.36 10.09
N CYS A 44 -16.70 1.33 10.98
CA CYS A 44 -16.11 2.55 11.54
C CYS A 44 -15.50 3.46 10.46
N ASP A 45 -14.79 2.89 9.47
CA ASP A 45 -14.18 3.63 8.35
C ASP A 45 -15.24 4.26 7.42
N ALA A 46 -16.46 3.72 7.36
CA ALA A 46 -17.57 4.32 6.62
C ALA A 46 -18.03 5.66 7.23
N HIS A 47 -17.81 5.87 8.53
CA HIS A 47 -18.08 7.13 9.24
C HIS A 47 -16.91 8.12 9.12
N ARG A 48 -16.55 8.49 7.89
CA ARG A 48 -15.41 9.39 7.62
C ARG A 48 -15.62 10.77 8.27
N GLY A 49 -14.60 11.24 8.98
CA GLY A 49 -14.60 12.53 9.68
C GLY A 49 -15.14 12.49 11.11
N GLU A 50 -15.52 11.31 11.60
CA GLU A 50 -15.98 11.10 12.97
C GLU A 50 -14.91 10.38 13.81
N GLU A 51 -15.05 10.45 15.15
CA GLU A 51 -14.14 9.81 16.12
C GLU A 51 -13.98 8.29 15.87
N LEU A 52 -15.00 7.65 15.28
CA LEU A 52 -14.99 6.23 14.91
C LEU A 52 -13.85 5.86 13.93
N ALA A 53 -13.59 6.68 12.92
CA ALA A 53 -12.55 6.41 11.94
C ALA A 53 -11.15 6.49 12.57
N GLU A 54 -10.93 7.43 13.49
CA GLU A 54 -9.68 7.55 14.23
C GLU A 54 -9.46 6.37 15.19
N LEU A 55 -10.52 5.94 15.88
CA LEU A 55 -10.46 4.78 16.78
C LEU A 55 -10.15 3.49 16.02
N ALA A 56 -10.70 3.32 14.81
CA ALA A 56 -10.35 2.18 13.97
C ALA A 56 -8.86 2.16 13.60
N GLN A 57 -8.28 3.32 13.33
CA GLN A 57 -6.84 3.43 13.06
C GLN A 57 -5.99 3.14 14.30
N ARG A 58 -6.40 3.66 15.47
CA ARG A 58 -5.75 3.38 16.76
C ARG A 58 -5.82 1.90 17.14
N TYR A 59 -6.96 1.25 16.89
CA TYR A 59 -7.14 -0.19 17.14
C TYR A 59 -6.14 -1.00 16.32
N ARG A 60 -6.01 -0.69 15.01
CA ARG A 60 -5.05 -1.34 14.11
C ARG A 60 -3.61 -1.15 14.59
N ALA A 61 -3.25 0.04 15.06
CA ALA A 61 -1.91 0.29 15.61
C ALA A 61 -1.63 -0.55 16.87
N ALA A 62 -2.58 -0.60 17.81
CA ALA A 62 -2.45 -1.40 19.04
C ALA A 62 -2.45 -2.92 18.77
N ALA A 63 -3.07 -3.36 17.68
CA ALA A 63 -3.03 -4.75 17.25
C ALA A 63 -1.64 -5.16 16.70
N ILE A 64 -0.94 -4.22 16.04
CA ILE A 64 0.38 -4.44 15.41
C ILE A 64 1.53 -4.35 16.42
N GLU A 65 1.39 -3.61 17.53
CA GLU A 65 2.37 -3.61 18.63
C GLU A 65 2.50 -5.02 19.24
N GLU A 66 3.49 -5.78 18.76
CA GLU A 66 4.03 -6.99 19.36
C GLU A 66 5.48 -6.71 19.83
N PRO A 67 5.94 -7.32 20.94
CA PRO A 67 7.33 -7.70 21.06
C PRO A 67 7.58 -8.89 20.11
N ALA A 68 8.23 -8.63 18.98
CA ALA A 68 8.58 -9.66 18.01
C ALA A 68 9.47 -10.75 18.66
N GLU A 69 8.91 -11.92 18.97
CA GLU A 69 9.68 -13.14 19.16
C GLU A 69 9.68 -13.90 17.83
N PRO A 70 10.84 -14.07 17.16
CA PRO A 70 10.85 -14.62 15.81
C PRO A 70 10.69 -16.16 15.83
N PRO A 71 9.70 -16.75 15.14
CA PRO A 71 9.83 -18.13 14.72
C PRO A 71 10.91 -18.21 13.63
N ALA A 72 11.94 -19.00 13.89
CA ALA A 72 13.00 -19.26 12.94
C ALA A 72 12.43 -19.83 11.63
N ALA A 73 12.77 -19.13 10.54
CA ALA A 73 12.92 -19.61 9.17
C ALA A 73 11.67 -20.18 8.45
N ALA A 74 11.03 -19.32 7.66
CA ALA A 74 10.82 -19.58 6.24
C ALA A 74 10.85 -18.25 5.46
N SER A 75 11.79 -18.18 4.51
CA SER A 75 12.13 -17.13 3.55
C SER A 75 11.06 -16.11 3.17
N GLY A 76 11.48 -14.83 3.16
CA GLY A 76 10.99 -13.85 2.18
C GLY A 76 9.94 -12.85 2.66
N ALA A 77 10.09 -12.24 3.84
CA ALA A 77 9.29 -11.08 4.22
C ALA A 77 10.06 -9.80 3.88
N ASP A 78 9.86 -9.33 2.65
CA ASP A 78 10.10 -7.96 2.25
C ASP A 78 9.42 -7.02 3.24
N ARG A 79 10.16 -5.99 3.63
CA ARG A 79 9.76 -4.98 4.59
C ARG A 79 8.69 -4.09 3.93
N GLY A 80 7.45 -4.55 3.97
CA GLY A 80 6.30 -3.88 3.41
C GLY A 80 5.09 -3.98 4.32
N SER A 81 4.88 -2.93 5.11
CA SER A 81 3.57 -2.52 5.62
C SER A 81 2.47 -2.72 4.55
N SER A 82 1.26 -3.10 4.98
CA SER A 82 0.02 -3.10 4.18
C SER A 82 -0.13 -4.23 3.15
N GLY A 83 -0.85 -5.31 3.50
CA GLY A 83 -0.97 -6.45 2.57
C GLY A 83 -2.13 -7.41 2.76
N PHE A 84 -3.27 -7.02 3.32
CA PHE A 84 -4.45 -7.89 3.19
C PHE A 84 -5.77 -7.23 2.78
N LEU A 85 -5.88 -5.89 2.76
CA LEU A 85 -7.16 -5.24 2.40
C LEU A 85 -7.04 -4.00 1.51
N SER A 86 -5.84 -3.48 1.25
CA SER A 86 -5.68 -2.30 0.37
C SER A 86 -5.99 -2.63 -1.10
N SER A 87 -5.82 -3.88 -1.54
CA SER A 87 -6.05 -4.26 -2.94
C SER A 87 -7.53 -4.30 -3.34
N LEU A 88 -8.47 -4.49 -2.39
CA LEU A 88 -9.90 -4.48 -2.72
C LEU A 88 -10.46 -3.06 -2.77
N PHE A 89 -9.89 -2.13 -1.98
CA PHE A 89 -10.38 -0.75 -1.92
C PHE A 89 -9.81 0.13 -3.05
N ASP A 90 -8.61 -0.18 -3.56
CA ASP A 90 -8.07 0.48 -4.77
C ASP A 90 -8.81 0.05 -6.05
N ALA A 91 -9.43 -1.14 -6.05
CA ALA A 91 -10.23 -1.65 -7.18
C ALA A 91 -11.57 -0.92 -7.39
N LEU A 92 -12.05 -0.16 -6.39
CA LEU A 92 -13.27 0.65 -6.47
C LEU A 92 -12.97 2.13 -6.73
N ARG A 93 -11.70 2.50 -6.90
CA ARG A 93 -11.34 3.85 -7.35
C ARG A 93 -11.85 4.01 -8.79
N PRO A 94 -12.76 4.96 -9.08
CA PRO A 94 -13.25 5.13 -10.44
C PRO A 94 -12.06 5.39 -11.35
N ALA A 95 -11.81 4.45 -12.27
CA ALA A 95 -10.80 4.56 -13.29
C ALA A 95 -11.09 5.82 -14.11
N ARG A 96 -10.31 6.87 -13.85
CA ARG A 96 -10.24 8.02 -14.73
C ARG A 96 -9.53 7.53 -16.00
N PRO A 97 -10.09 7.77 -17.21
CA PRO A 97 -9.66 7.05 -18.40
C PRO A 97 -8.21 7.38 -18.75
N GLU A 98 -7.48 6.29 -19.06
CA GLU A 98 -6.49 6.16 -20.11
C GLU A 98 -5.84 7.47 -20.59
N SER A 99 -4.68 7.79 -20.00
CA SER A 99 -3.61 8.42 -20.76
C SER A 99 -2.55 7.36 -21.02
N SER A 100 -2.64 6.82 -22.22
CA SER A 100 -1.63 6.01 -22.90
C SER A 100 -0.23 6.58 -22.66
N SER A 101 0.62 5.82 -21.98
CA SER A 101 2.07 5.99 -22.06
C SER A 101 2.68 4.60 -22.21
N LEU A 102 2.87 4.26 -23.49
CA LEU A 102 3.72 3.17 -23.95
C LEU A 102 5.09 3.21 -23.26
N PRO A 103 5.75 2.05 -23.06
CA PRO A 103 7.15 2.03 -22.66
C PRO A 103 8.00 2.74 -23.73
N PRO A 104 9.00 3.55 -23.36
CA PRO A 104 9.98 4.03 -24.31
C PRO A 104 10.81 2.82 -24.77
N ASP A 105 10.55 2.34 -25.98
CA ASP A 105 11.44 1.45 -26.70
C ASP A 105 12.84 2.09 -26.80
N ASP A 106 13.84 1.40 -26.26
CA ASP A 106 15.27 1.69 -26.40
C ASP A 106 15.75 1.48 -27.85
N HIS A 107 15.25 2.28 -28.80
CA HIS A 107 15.62 2.20 -30.21
C HIS A 107 16.38 3.41 -30.78
N ASP A 108 16.70 4.43 -29.97
CA ASP A 108 17.37 5.65 -30.45
C ASP A 108 18.86 5.79 -30.09
N ALA A 109 19.51 4.75 -29.55
CA ALA A 109 20.95 4.77 -29.26
C ALA A 109 21.84 4.38 -30.45
N ALA A 110 21.31 3.62 -31.43
CA ALA A 110 22.13 3.10 -32.53
C ALA A 110 22.30 4.06 -33.72
N ALA A 111 21.41 5.04 -33.90
CA ALA A 111 21.44 5.93 -35.06
C ALA A 111 22.50 7.06 -34.98
N ARG A 112 22.99 7.38 -33.77
CA ARG A 112 24.02 8.42 -33.57
C ARG A 112 25.44 7.95 -33.90
N ASP A 113 25.72 6.66 -33.78
CA ASP A 113 27.07 6.11 -33.97
C ASP A 113 27.46 6.03 -35.47
N GLU A 114 26.51 5.70 -36.34
CA GLU A 114 26.71 5.57 -37.80
C GLU A 114 27.03 6.92 -38.47
N LEU A 115 26.40 8.01 -38.02
CA LEU A 115 26.61 9.37 -38.54
C LEU A 115 27.98 9.93 -38.12
N GLN A 116 28.44 9.59 -36.91
CA GLN A 116 29.75 9.98 -36.39
C GLN A 116 30.89 9.23 -37.07
N ARG A 117 30.72 7.93 -37.38
CA ARG A 117 31.65 7.16 -38.23
C ARG A 117 31.74 7.70 -39.65
N ARG A 118 30.62 8.10 -40.27
CA ARG A 118 30.62 8.73 -41.60
C ARG A 118 31.30 10.10 -41.62
N ALA A 119 31.19 10.89 -40.55
CA ALA A 119 31.89 12.17 -40.42
C ALA A 119 33.41 11.97 -40.26
N GLN A 120 33.84 10.98 -39.47
CA GLN A 120 35.27 10.68 -39.24
C GLN A 120 35.95 10.08 -40.49
N ASN A 121 35.27 9.24 -41.25
CA ASN A 121 35.83 8.62 -42.47
C ASN A 121 35.86 9.57 -43.69
N ARG A 122 35.22 10.74 -43.60
CA ARG A 122 35.25 11.79 -44.64
C ARG A 122 36.35 12.84 -44.39
N SER A 123 37.12 12.69 -43.32
CA SER A 123 38.18 13.61 -42.92
C SER A 123 39.60 13.10 -43.19
N ALA A 124 39.77 12.15 -44.12
CA ALA A 124 41.07 11.87 -44.72
C ALA A 124 41.32 12.87 -45.87
N PRO A 125 42.33 13.75 -45.78
CA PRO A 125 42.65 14.69 -46.86
C PRO A 125 43.15 13.93 -48.11
N PRO A 126 42.78 14.36 -49.32
CA PRO A 126 43.36 13.83 -50.53
C PRO A 126 44.78 14.39 -50.70
N GLY A 127 45.74 13.47 -50.76
CA GLY A 127 46.98 13.67 -51.50
C GLY A 127 48.15 14.17 -50.67
N TRP A 128 49.11 13.28 -50.43
CA TRP A 128 50.51 13.51 -50.81
C TRP A 128 50.97 12.31 -51.65
N ARG A 129 50.85 12.45 -52.97
CA ARG A 129 51.89 11.94 -53.85
C ARG A 129 52.82 13.11 -54.15
N ARG A 130 54.06 13.00 -53.69
CA ARG A 130 55.23 13.23 -54.54
C ARG A 130 56.36 12.35 -54.06
#